data_AF-A0A938QTH0-F1
#
_entry.id   AF-A0A938QTH0-F1
#
_cell.length_a   1.000
_cell.length_b   1.000
_cell.length_c   1.000
_cell.angle_alpha   90.00
_cell.angle_beta   90.00
_cell.angle_gamma   90.00
#
_symmetry.space_group_name_H-M   'P 1'
#
loop_
_entity.id
_entity.type
_entity.pdbx_description
1 polymer ?
#
loop_
_entity_poly.entity_id
_entity_poly.type
_entity_poly.pdbx_seq_one_letter_code
_entity_poly.pdbx_strand_id
1 'polypeptide(L)' 'MGLVVWCEDVQLADVARVGGKNAGLGELTRALAPRGVRALPGFAVDCDACRRFVGDSGLEWRIDEALATRSAGSPTASW' A
#
# COMPACT_ATOMS: atom_id res chain seq x y z
N MET A 1 -1.37 4.42 17.86
CA MET A 1 -1.11 4.05 16.45
C MET A 1 -2.27 4.53 15.61
N GLY A 2 -2.03 5.42 14.65
CA GLY A 2 -3.06 5.94 13.74
C GLY A 2 -3.15 5.08 12.48
N LEU A 3 -4.36 4.93 11.92
CA LEU A 3 -4.63 4.18 10.68
C LEU A 3 -4.30 4.98 9.42
N VAL A 4 -3.93 6.25 9.59
CA VAL A 4 -3.72 7.22 8.53
C VAL A 4 -2.44 8.00 8.83
N VAL A 5 -1.69 8.32 7.78
CA VAL A 5 -0.46 9.13 7.81
C VAL A 5 -0.59 10.24 6.78
N TRP A 6 -0.33 11.49 7.17
CA TRP A 6 -0.32 12.59 6.20
C TRP A 6 0.88 12.43 5.26
N CYS A 7 0.67 12.65 3.95
CA CYS A 7 1.73 12.47 2.95
C CYS A 7 2.96 13.36 3.22
N GLU A 8 2.77 14.50 3.87
CA GLU A 8 3.83 15.45 4.28
C GLU A 8 4.76 14.87 5.35
N ASP A 9 4.25 13.96 6.17
CA ASP A 9 4.97 13.33 7.27
C ASP A 9 5.64 12.00 6.87
N VAL A 10 5.41 11.52 5.63
CA VAL A 10 5.93 10.25 5.14
C VAL A 10 7.38 10.41 4.67
N GLN A 11 8.25 9.52 5.15
CA GLN A 11 9.65 9.43 4.74
C GLN A 11 9.94 8.11 4.02
N LEU A 12 11.08 8.03 3.32
CA LEU A 12 11.53 6.77 2.71
C LEU A 12 11.68 5.63 3.73
N ALA A 13 11.95 5.94 5.00
CA ALA A 13 12.02 4.94 6.07
C ALA A 13 10.66 4.27 6.35
N ASP A 14 9.54 4.90 5.97
CA ASP A 14 8.19 4.42 6.24
C ASP A 14 7.68 3.40 5.20
N VAL A 15 8.52 2.89 4.30
CA VAL A 15 8.12 1.90 3.28
C VAL A 15 7.41 0.69 3.89
N ALA A 16 7.86 0.19 5.04
CA ALA A 16 7.21 -0.94 5.72
C ALA A 16 5.82 -0.60 6.28
N ARG A 17 5.57 0.68 6.56
CA ARG A 17 4.35 1.20 7.18
C ARG A 17 3.31 1.64 6.16
N VAL A 18 3.71 2.27 5.05
CA VAL A 18 2.77 2.83 4.06
C VAL A 18 2.94 2.24 2.65
N GLY A 19 3.94 1.39 2.44
CA GLY A 19 4.28 0.84 1.13
C GLY A 19 5.15 1.77 0.29
N GLY A 20 5.85 1.19 -0.70
CA GLY A 20 6.84 1.91 -1.52
C GLY A 20 6.28 3.07 -2.35
N LYS A 21 5.02 2.98 -2.80
CA LYS A 21 4.38 4.05 -3.57
C LYS A 21 4.13 5.29 -2.72
N ASN A 22 3.58 5.10 -1.51
CA ASN A 22 3.28 6.20 -0.61
C ASN A 22 4.57 6.83 -0.05
N ALA A 23 5.57 5.99 0.27
CA ALA A 23 6.90 6.47 0.65
C ALA A 23 7.56 7.32 -0.46
N GLY A 24 7.50 6.86 -1.71
CA GLY A 24 7.99 7.62 -2.86
C GLY A 24 7.25 8.94 -3.09
N LEU A 25 5.93 8.97 -2.88
CA LEU A 25 5.15 10.21 -2.97
C LEU A 25 5.52 11.21 -1.87
N GLY A 26 5.76 10.75 -0.63
CA GLY A 26 6.26 11.60 0.46
C GLY A 26 7.62 12.20 0.14
N GLU A 27 8.54 11.40 -0.42
CA GLU A 27 9.85 11.86 -0.89
C GLU A 27 9.73 12.93 -2.00
N LEU A 28 8.86 12.71 -2.99
CA LEU A 28 8.60 13.71 -4.04
C LEU A 28 8.02 14.99 -3.45
N THR A 29 7.08 14.89 -2.52
CA THR A 29 6.49 16.04 -1.82
C THR A 29 7.56 16.86 -1.14
N ARG A 30 8.45 16.21 -0.38
CA ARG A 30 9.55 16.87 0.34
C ARG A 30 10.60 17.47 -0.60
N ALA A 31 10.96 16.77 -1.67
CA ALA A 31 11.97 17.23 -2.63
C ALA A 31 11.50 18.41 -3.48
N LEU A 32 10.21 18.49 -3.76
CA LEU A 32 9.60 19.49 -4.65
C LEU A 32 9.04 20.70 -3.90
N ALA A 33 8.74 20.58 -2.60
CA ALA A 33 8.25 21.67 -1.76
C ALA A 33 9.13 22.94 -1.81
N PRO A 34 10.48 22.87 -1.75
CA PRO A 34 11.34 24.05 -1.86
C PRO A 34 11.27 24.76 -3.23
N ARG A 35 10.78 24.06 -4.26
CA ARG A 35 10.60 24.60 -5.62
C ARG A 35 9.21 25.17 -5.84
N GLY A 36 8.38 25.25 -4.80
CA GLY A 36 6.99 25.70 -4.87
C GLY A 36 6.05 24.71 -5.54
N VAL A 37 6.54 23.50 -5.88
CA VAL A 37 5.74 22.45 -6.49
C VAL A 37 5.12 21.63 -5.36
N ARG A 38 3.81 21.80 -5.16
CA ARG A 38 3.05 20.96 -4.23
C ARG A 38 2.65 19.67 -4.93
N ALA A 39 3.09 18.54 -4.38
CA ALA A 39 2.48 17.25 -4.69
C ALA A 39 1.01 17.25 -4.20
N LEU A 40 0.20 16.29 -4.67
CA LEU A 40 -1.22 16.23 -4.30
C LEU A 40 -1.38 16.19 -2.76
N PRO A 41 -2.17 17.09 -2.16
CA PRO A 41 -2.50 17.01 -0.76
C PRO A 41 -3.27 15.71 -0.49
N GLY A 42 -2.97 15.04 0.62
CA GLY A 42 -3.61 13.77 0.94
C GLY A 42 -2.96 13.01 2.07
N PHE A 43 -3.37 11.75 2.19
CA PHE A 43 -2.93 10.85 3.23
C PHE A 43 -2.75 9.43 2.69
N ALA A 44 -1.89 8.66 3.36
CA ALA A 44 -1.71 7.24 3.15
C ALA A 44 -2.44 6.46 4.24
N VAL A 45 -3.05 5.33 3.85
CA VAL A 45 -3.57 4.34 4.80
C VAL A 45 -2.40 3.46 5.26
N ASP A 46 -2.31 3.24 6.57
CA ASP A 46 -1.29 2.39 7.16
C ASP A 46 -1.46 0.93 6.69
N CYS A 47 -0.36 0.24 6.37
CA CYS A 47 -0.37 -1.16 5.99
C CYS A 47 -1.00 -2.05 7.06
N ASP A 48 -0.86 -1.69 8.34
CA ASP A 48 -1.53 -2.42 9.43
C ASP A 48 -3.05 -2.24 9.39
N ALA A 49 -3.55 -1.08 8.94
CA ALA A 49 -4.98 -0.88 8.74
C ALA A 49 -5.51 -1.77 7.60
N CYS A 50 -4.74 -1.89 6.50
CA CYS A 50 -5.06 -2.80 5.40
C CYS A 50 -5.07 -4.27 5.88
N ARG A 51 -4.05 -4.69 6.64
CA ARG A 51 -3.98 -6.05 7.21
C ARG A 51 -5.16 -6.37 8.11
N ARG A 52 -5.53 -5.45 9.01
CA ARG A 52 -6.71 -5.60 9.87
C ARG A 52 -7.99 -5.77 9.07
N PHE A 53 -8.21 -4.92 8.06
CA PHE A 53 -9.37 -5.04 7.20
C PHE A 53 -9.43 -6.41 6.50
N VAL A 54 -8.31 -6.91 5.98
CA VAL A 54 -8.25 -8.22 5.32
C VAL A 54 -8.62 -9.36 6.27
N GLY A 55 -8.09 -9.34 7.50
CA GLY A 55 -8.42 -10.33 8.53
C GLY A 55 -9.87 -10.24 9.00
N ASP A 56 -10.33 -9.04 9.38
CA ASP A 56 -11.66 -8.83 9.97
C ASP A 56 -12.81 -9.07 8.97
N SER A 57 -12.57 -8.86 7.67
CA SER A 57 -13.57 -9.09 6.62
C SER A 57 -13.70 -10.56 6.19
N GLY A 58 -12.82 -11.44 6.69
CA GLY A 58 -12.67 -12.79 6.16
C GLY A 58 -12.19 -12.78 4.70
N LEU A 59 -11.54 -11.72 4.24
CA LEU A 59 -11.00 -11.71 2.88
C LEU A 59 -9.76 -12.61 2.76
N GLU A 60 -9.03 -12.78 3.86
CA GLU A 60 -7.84 -13.64 3.94
C GLU A 60 -8.12 -15.07 3.45
N TRP A 61 -9.14 -15.75 3.99
CA TRP A 61 -9.48 -17.12 3.57
C TRP A 61 -9.88 -17.22 2.09
N ARG A 62 -10.59 -16.20 1.58
CA ARG A 62 -11.03 -16.15 0.18
C ARG A 62 -9.87 -15.97 -0.78
N ILE A 63 -8.88 -15.17 -0.38
CA ILE A 63 -7.66 -14.97 -1.15
C ILE A 63 -6.87 -16.28 -1.18
N ASP A 64 -6.69 -16.92 -0.02
CA ASP A 64 -5.94 -18.18 0.07
C ASP A 64 -6.58 -19.31 -0.76
N GLU A 65 -7.90 -19.46 -0.71
CA GLU A 65 -8.63 -20.43 -1.53
C GLU A 65 -8.44 -20.17 -3.04
N ALA A 66 -8.55 -18.90 -3.45
CA ALA A 66 -8.36 -18.50 -4.84
C ALA A 66 -6.92 -18.75 -5.33
N LEU A 67 -5.91 -18.49 -4.49
CA LEU A 67 -4.51 -18.75 -4.79
C LEU A 67 -4.23 -20.26 -4.87
N ALA A 68 -4.75 -21.06 -3.94
CA ALA A 68 -4.60 -22.50 -3.93
C ALA A 68 -5.21 -23.15 -5.20
N THR A 69 -6.39 -22.69 -5.61
CA THR A 69 -7.06 -23.14 -6.84
C THR A 69 -6.22 -22.88 -8.08
N ARG A 70 -5.59 -21.70 -8.18
CA ARG A 70 -4.72 -21.35 -9.33
C ARG A 70 -3.40 -22.14 -9.33
N SER A 71 -2.82 -22.39 -8.16
CA SER A 71 -1.60 -23.19 -8.02
C SER A 71 -1.83 -24.68 -8.29
N ALA A 72 -3.04 -25.18 -8.05
CA ALA A 72 -3.42 -26.58 -8.26
C ALA A 72 -3.69 -26.96 -9.73
N GLY A 73 -3.67 -26.00 -10.67
CA GLY A 73 -3.82 -26.31 -12.09
C GLY A 73 -3.97 -25.08 -12.96
N SER A 74 -2.86 -24.63 -13.53
CA SER A 74 -2.88 -23.94 -14.81
C SER A 74 -2.31 -24.90 -15.85
N PRO A 75 -3.13 -25.57 -16.69
CA PRO A 75 -2.66 -25.82 -18.04
C PRO A 75 -2.39 -24.44 -18.60
N THR A 76 -1.13 -24.15 -18.91
CA THR A 76 -0.72 -22.93 -19.61
C THR A 76 -1.68 -22.72 -20.76
N ALA A 77 -2.62 -21.79 -20.59
CA ALA A 77 -3.47 -21.34 -21.67
C ALA A 77 -2.54 -20.59 -22.61
N SER A 78 -2.14 -21.27 -23.68
CA SER A 78 -1.41 -20.71 -24.80
C SER A 78 -2.31 -19.69 -25.49
N TRP A 79 -2.04 -18.41 -25.25
CA TRP A 79 -2.41 -17.31 -26.13
C TRP A 79 -1.22 -16.36 -26.19
#